data_AF-A0A917AKB5-F1
#
_entry.id   AF-A0A917AKB5-F1
#
_cell.length_a   1.000
_cell.length_b   1.000
_cell.length_c   1.000
_cell.angle_alpha   90.00
_cell.angle_beta   90.00
_cell.angle_gamma   90.00
#
_symmetry.space_group_name_H-M   'P 1'
#
loop_
_entity.id
_entity.type
_entity.pdbx_description
1 polymer ?
#
loop_
_entity_poly.entity_id
_entity_poly.type
_entity_poly.pdbx_seq_one_letter_code
_entity_poly.pdbx_strand_id
1 'polypeptide(L)' 'MEKIAVGEVFATTDETEQEQEIEVFFRVEDGGLSYIESDEEFDKVSTSFDRMMDEQVYE' A
#
# COMPACT_ATOMS: atom_id res chain seq x y z
N MET A 1 18.84 -4.17 -5.15
CA MET A 1 18.17 -2.86 -4.97
C MET A 1 17.06 -3.07 -3.97
N GLU A 2 16.88 -2.11 -3.07
CA GLU A 2 15.85 -2.11 -2.04
C GLU A 2 14.47 -2.01 -2.71
N LYS A 3 13.56 -2.93 -2.40
CA LYS A 3 12.21 -2.92 -2.95
C LYS A 3 11.41 -1.88 -2.18
N ILE A 4 11.15 -0.73 -2.78
CA ILE A 4 10.33 0.31 -2.16
C ILE A 4 8.86 -0.08 -2.35
N ALA A 5 8.14 -0.17 -1.24
CA ALA A 5 6.70 -0.43 -1.17
C ALA A 5 5.95 0.90 -1.06
N VAL A 6 4.88 1.08 -1.84
CA VAL A 6 4.00 2.26 -1.75
C VAL A 6 2.57 1.78 -1.54
N GLY A 7 1.93 2.32 -0.50
CA GLY A 7 0.51 2.12 -0.22
C GLY A 7 -0.22 3.46 -0.23
N GLU A 8 -1.46 3.49 -0.71
CA GLU A 8 -2.37 4.64 -0.61
C GLU A 8 -3.74 4.18 -0.11
N VAL A 9 -4.33 4.94 0.82
CA VAL A 9 -5.70 4.75 1.29
C VAL A 9 -6.60 5.73 0.56
N PHE A 10 -7.64 5.23 -0.10
CA PHE A 10 -8.62 6.06 -0.79
C PHE A 10 -10.03 5.75 -0.29
N ALA A 11 -10.80 6.81 -0.07
CA ALA A 11 -12.22 6.70 0.19
C ALA A 11 -12.97 6.60 -1.14
N THR A 12 -13.84 5.61 -1.24
CA THR A 12 -14.83 5.48 -2.33
C THR A 12 -16.22 5.35 -1.71
N THR A 13 -17.25 5.53 -2.53
CA THR A 13 -18.64 5.30 -2.12
C THR A 13 -19.23 4.20 -2.98
N ASP A 14 -19.93 3.24 -2.36
CA ASP A 14 -20.60 2.18 -3.09
C ASP A 14 -21.98 2.59 -3.62
N GLU A 15 -22.67 1.66 -4.29
CA GLU A 15 -24.01 1.87 -4.85
C GLU A 15 -25.11 2.16 -3.80
N THR A 16 -24.81 1.94 -2.53
CA THR A 16 -25.70 2.19 -1.38
C THR A 16 -25.38 3.49 -0.64
N GLU A 17 -24.52 4.35 -1.23
CA GLU A 17 -24.04 5.60 -0.64
C GLU A 17 -23.22 5.40 0.65
N GLN A 18 -22.69 4.19 0.86
CA GLN A 18 -21.81 3.90 1.99
C GLN A 18 -20.37 4.22 1.64
N GLU A 19 -19.70 4.97 2.51
CA GLU A 19 -18.27 5.27 2.40
C GLU A 19 -17.45 4.02 2.74
N GLN A 20 -16.48 3.71 1.88
CA GLN A 20 -15.59 2.58 1.97
C GLN A 20 -14.16 3.07 1.82
N GLU A 21 -13.29 2.66 2.73
CA GLU A 21 -11.85 2.88 2.59
C GLU A 21 -11.24 1.66 1.90
N ILE A 22 -10.50 1.91 0.83
CA ILE A 22 -9.78 0.87 0.10
C ILE A 22 -8.29 1.20 0.19
N GLU A 23 -7.51 0.18 0.53
CA GLU A 23 -6.06 0.24 0.57
C GLU A 23 -5.50 -0.41 -0.70
N VAL A 24 -4.67 0.31 -1.44
CA VAL A 24 -3.98 -0.23 -2.63
C VAL A 24 -2.48 -0.22 -2.41
N PHE A 25 -1.87 -1.38 -2.69
CA PHE A 25 -0.46 -1.64 -2.50
C PHE A 25 0.24 -1.94 -3.83
N PHE A 26 1.39 -1.32 -4.06
CA PHE A 26 2.24 -1.57 -5.23
C PHE A 26 3.71 -1.79 -4.85
N ARG A 27 4.40 -2.56 -5.70
CA ARG A 27 5.85 -2.74 -5.63
C ARG A 27 6.53 -1.80 -6.63
N VAL A 28 7.59 -1.10 -6.22
CA VAL A 28 8.40 -0.32 -7.15
C VAL A 28 9.54 -1.19 -7.72
N GLU A 29 9.58 -1.32 -9.04
CA GLU A 29 10.67 -1.99 -9.78
C GLU A 29 11.13 -1.15 -10.96
N ASP A 30 12.44 -0.97 -11.11
CA ASP A 30 13.07 -0.22 -12.21
C ASP A 30 12.45 1.17 -12.47
N GLY A 31 12.04 1.86 -11.39
CA GLY A 31 11.39 3.17 -11.46
C GLY A 31 9.93 3.15 -11.88
N GLY A 32 9.31 1.98 -12.04
CA GLY A 32 7.88 1.79 -12.32
C GLY A 32 7.13 1.07 -11.20
N LEU A 33 5.80 1.10 -11.27
CA LEU A 33 4.93 0.32 -10.39
C LEU A 33 4.69 -1.06 -10.99
N SER A 34 4.76 -2.09 -10.15
CA SER A 34 4.53 -3.49 -10.47
C SER A 34 3.49 -4.09 -9.52
N TYR A 35 2.76 -5.08 -10.02
CA TYR A 35 1.75 -5.79 -9.24
C TYR A 35 2.40 -6.71 -8.20
N ILE A 36 1.65 -6.97 -7.13
CA ILE A 36 1.99 -7.98 -6.14
C ILE A 36 1.44 -9.30 -6.66
N GLU A 37 2.31 -10.29 -6.86
CA GLU A 37 1.93 -11.57 -7.49
C GLU A 37 1.74 -12.70 -6.47
N SER A 38 2.12 -12.48 -5.20
CA SER A 38 2.01 -13.49 -4.14
C SER A 38 1.82 -12.89 -2.75
N ASP A 39 1.23 -13.68 -1.85
CA ASP A 39 1.01 -13.31 -0.45
C ASP A 39 2.31 -12.97 0.28
N GLU A 40 3.41 -13.67 -0.03
CA GLU A 40 4.74 -13.38 0.54
C GLU A 40 5.24 -11.98 0.15
N GLU A 41 4.89 -11.52 -1.05
CA GLU A 41 5.22 -10.16 -1.49
C GLU A 41 4.31 -9.14 -0.85
N PHE A 42 3.03 -9.46 -0.68
CA PHE A 42 2.09 -8.62 0.06
C PHE A 42 2.57 -8.39 1.50
N ASP A 43 2.94 -9.44 2.23
CA ASP A 43 3.42 -9.36 3.61
C ASP A 43 4.65 -8.44 3.76
N LYS A 44 5.56 -8.45 2.78
CA LYS A 44 6.74 -7.56 2.78
C LYS A 44 6.34 -6.11 2.52
N VAL A 45 5.40 -5.90 1.61
CA VAL A 45 4.90 -4.57 1.24
C VAL A 45 4.13 -3.95 2.40
N SER A 46 3.22 -4.70 3.03
CA SER A 46 2.44 -4.25 4.19
C SER A 46 3.35 -3.93 5.38
N THR A 47 4.29 -4.81 5.72
CA THR A 47 5.23 -4.57 6.83
C THR A 47 6.09 -3.31 6.61
N SER A 48 6.50 -3.07 5.36
CA SER A 48 7.30 -1.89 5.02
C SER A 48 6.46 -0.61 5.09
N PHE A 49 5.21 -0.68 4.64
CA PHE A 49 4.25 0.42 4.71
C PHE A 49 3.90 0.77 6.16
N ASP A 50 3.55 -0.21 6.98
CA ASP A 50 3.26 -0.03 8.42
C ASP A 50 4.43 0.65 9.12
N ARG A 51 5.66 0.21 8.83
CA ARG A 51 6.86 0.84 9.41
C ARG A 51 7.04 2.29 8.97
N MET A 52 6.77 2.61 7.70
CA MET A 52 6.85 3.99 7.20
C MET A 52 5.75 4.89 7.76
N MET A 53 4.55 4.34 8.00
CA MET A 53 3.46 5.05 8.66
C MET A 53 3.76 5.27 10.14
N ASP A 54 4.25 4.26 10.85
CA ASP A 54 4.70 4.37 12.24
C ASP A 54 5.84 5.38 12.41
N GLU A 55 6.78 5.46 11.45
CA GLU A 55 7.85 6.47 11.43
C GLU A 55 7.32 7.89 11.11
N GLN A 56 6.16 8.04 10.45
CA GLN A 56 5.54 9.34 10.13
C GLN A 56 4.43 9.78 11.12
N VAL A 57 4.09 8.98 12.13
CA VAL A 57 3.10 9.32 13.19
C VAL A 57 3.70 10.23 14.28
N TYR A 58 4.97 10.64 14.18
CA TYR A 58 5.60 11.59 15.10
C TYR A 58 6.20 12.83 14.40
N GLU A 59 5.34 13.71 13.87
CA GLU A 59 5.55 15.18 13.92
C GLU A 59 4.22 15.94 13.91
#